data_AF-A0A4S4GVM9-F1
#
_entry.id   AF-A0A4S4GVM9-F1
#
_cell.length_a   1.000
_cell.length_b   1.000
_cell.length_c   1.000
_cell.angle_alpha   90.00
_cell.angle_beta   90.00
_cell.angle_gamma   90.00
#
_symmetry.space_group_name_H-M   'P 1'
#
loop_
_entity.id
_entity.type
_entity.pdbx_description
1 polymer ?
#
loop_
_entity_poly.entity_id
_entity_poly.type
_entity_poly.pdbx_seq_one_letter_code
_entity_poly.pdbx_strand_id
1 'polypeptide(L)'
;MATAQSEIRYLTPLSVDVKKKKYCRFKRSGIKYIDYKDPEFLKKFLNEQGKLLPRRITGTSLKFQRRVAQAVKRARHLALLPYVTDLMK
;
A
#
# COMPACT_ATOMS: atom_id res chain seq x y z
N MET A 1 -7.65 9.65 58.91
CA MET A 1 -8.31 9.91 57.61
C MET A 1 -7.27 9.72 56.50
N ALA A 2 -7.09 8.48 56.03
CA ALA A 2 -6.05 8.14 55.04
C ALA A 2 -6.69 8.03 53.65
N THR A 3 -6.24 8.85 52.70
CA THR A 3 -6.50 8.64 51.26
C THR A 3 -5.20 8.82 50.50
N ALA A 4 -4.40 7.74 50.45
CA ALA A 4 -3.23 7.67 49.59
C ALA A 4 -3.70 7.42 48.16
N GLN A 5 -3.69 8.46 47.33
CA GLN A 5 -3.85 8.32 45.88
C GLN A 5 -2.57 7.70 45.32
N SER A 6 -2.64 6.42 44.96
CA SER A 6 -1.57 5.73 44.24
C SER A 6 -1.48 6.25 42.81
N GLU A 7 -0.55 7.18 42.57
CA GLU A 7 -0.09 7.50 41.22
C GLU A 7 0.61 6.26 40.63
N ILE A 8 -0.10 5.49 39.81
CA ILE A 8 0.51 4.39 39.05
C ILE A 8 1.42 5.01 37.98
N ARG A 9 2.70 5.17 38.31
CA ARG A 9 3.74 5.58 37.37
C ARG A 9 4.27 4.33 36.66
N TYR A 10 3.82 4.09 35.44
CA TYR A 10 4.40 3.05 34.60
C TYR A 10 5.87 3.41 34.26
N LEU A 11 6.81 2.52 34.60
CA LEU A 11 8.26 2.71 34.37
C LEU A 11 8.64 2.86 32.89
N THR A 12 7.78 2.39 31.99
CA THR A 12 7.91 2.57 30.54
C THR A 12 6.58 3.09 29.99
N PRO A 13 6.57 4.21 29.23
CA PRO A 13 5.36 4.61 28.54
C PRO A 13 5.00 3.53 27.50
N LEU A 14 3.75 3.06 27.52
CA LEU A 14 3.26 2.19 26.46
C LEU A 14 3.34 2.98 25.15
N SER A 15 4.26 2.60 24.26
CA SER A 15 4.38 3.21 22.94
C SER A 15 3.18 2.78 22.10
N VAL A 16 2.12 3.58 22.11
CA VAL A 16 0.96 3.35 21.25
C VAL A 16 1.37 3.69 19.82
N ASP A 17 1.53 2.66 18.97
CA ASP A 17 1.81 2.83 17.55
C ASP A 17 0.59 3.43 16.83
N VAL A 18 0.52 4.76 16.77
CA VAL A 18 -0.52 5.48 16.01
C VAL A 18 -0.28 5.27 14.51
N LYS A 19 -0.93 4.26 13.93
CA LYS A 19 -0.88 4.02 12.48
C LYS A 19 -1.51 5.19 11.72
N LYS A 20 -0.69 5.95 11.00
CA LYS A 20 -1.15 7.04 10.11
C LYS A 20 -2.17 6.50 9.10
N LYS A 21 -3.32 7.19 8.96
CA LYS A 21 -4.34 6.86 7.96
C LYS A 21 -3.75 7.01 6.56
N LYS A 22 -3.68 5.91 5.80
CA LYS A 22 -3.21 5.92 4.41
C LYS A 22 -4.28 6.52 3.50
N TYR A 23 -3.86 7.38 2.57
CA TYR A 23 -4.75 7.99 1.58
C TYR A 23 -4.57 7.36 0.21
N CYS A 24 -5.61 7.44 -0.62
CA CYS A 24 -5.55 6.95 -1.99
C CYS A 24 -4.87 7.96 -2.90
N ARG A 25 -3.68 7.60 -3.41
CA ARG A 25 -2.91 8.43 -4.36
C ARG A 25 -3.74 8.87 -5.57
N PHE A 26 -4.46 7.94 -6.20
CA PHE A 26 -5.25 8.20 -7.41
C PHE A 26 -6.37 9.24 -7.22
N LYS A 27 -7.02 9.24 -6.06
CA LYS A 27 -8.06 10.22 -5.75
C LYS A 27 -7.45 11.61 -5.56
N ARG A 28 -6.33 11.69 -4.84
CA ARG A 28 -5.63 12.96 -4.58
C ARG A 28 -5.06 13.56 -5.86
N SER A 29 -4.55 12.74 -6.77
CA SER A 29 -3.97 13.18 -8.04
C SER A 29 -5.00 13.36 -9.16
N GLY A 30 -6.30 13.13 -8.90
CA GLY A 30 -7.34 13.26 -9.92
C GLY A 30 -7.24 12.26 -11.09
N ILE A 31 -6.46 11.17 -10.94
CA ILE A 31 -6.22 10.23 -12.03
C ILE A 31 -7.46 9.34 -12.22
N LYS A 32 -8.14 9.53 -13.35
CA LYS A 32 -9.34 8.76 -13.69
C LYS A 32 -9.05 7.47 -14.43
N TYR A 33 -7.92 7.29 -15.09
CA TYR A 33 -7.59 6.07 -15.83
C TYR A 33 -6.19 5.56 -15.47
N ILE A 34 -6.00 4.24 -15.49
CA ILE A 34 -4.73 3.60 -15.20
C ILE A 34 -4.35 2.81 -16.45
N ASP A 35 -3.40 3.36 -17.19
CA ASP A 35 -2.86 2.74 -18.38
C ASP A 35 -2.00 1.52 -18.04
N TYR A 36 -2.08 0.51 -18.90
CA TYR A 36 -1.24 -0.69 -18.82
C TYR A 36 0.06 -0.55 -19.61
N LYS A 37 0.14 0.47 -20.47
CA LYS A 37 1.28 0.73 -21.36
C LYS A 37 2.48 1.33 -20.63
N ASP A 38 2.29 1.81 -19.40
CA ASP A 38 3.32 2.45 -18.58
C ASP A 38 3.85 1.49 -17.50
N PRO A 39 4.82 0.60 -17.82
CA PRO A 39 5.31 -0.39 -16.87
C PRO A 39 5.99 0.26 -15.65
N GLU A 40 6.66 1.40 -15.82
CA GLU A 40 7.31 2.13 -14.71
C GLU A 40 6.32 2.58 -13.64
N PHE A 41 5.14 3.02 -14.06
CA PHE A 41 4.08 3.40 -13.14
C PHE A 41 3.54 2.18 -12.39
N LEU A 42 3.32 1.08 -13.10
CA LEU A 42 2.79 -0.15 -12.54
C LEU A 42 3.77 -0.87 -11.61
N LYS A 43 5.09 -0.78 -11.85
CA LYS A 43 6.14 -1.32 -10.98
C LYS A 43 6.02 -0.84 -9.52
N LYS A 44 5.50 0.38 -9.29
CA LYS A 44 5.28 0.93 -7.93
C LYS A 44 4.24 0.15 -7.12
N PHE A 45 3.38 -0.62 -7.78
CA PHE A 45 2.35 -1.45 -7.15
C PHE A 45 2.74 -2.93 -7.08
N LEU A 46 3.93 -3.29 -7.54
CA LEU A 46 4.47 -4.63 -7.47
C LEU A 46 5.47 -4.78 -6.31
N ASN A 47 5.62 -6.02 -5.87
CA ASN A 47 6.71 -6.44 -5.02
C ASN A 47 7.96 -6.74 -5.86
N GLU A 48 9.09 -6.97 -5.20
CA GLU A 48 10.35 -7.40 -5.84
C GLU A 48 10.19 -8.71 -6.61
N GLN A 49 9.27 -9.56 -6.15
CA GLN A 49 8.90 -10.81 -6.83
C GLN A 49 7.95 -10.65 -8.03
N GLY A 50 7.63 -9.41 -8.41
CA GLY A 50 6.64 -9.11 -9.44
C GLY A 50 5.18 -9.36 -9.02
N LYS A 51 4.89 -9.77 -7.78
CA LYS A 51 3.53 -9.96 -7.23
C LYS A 51 2.84 -8.62 -6.94
N LEU A 52 1.52 -8.55 -7.09
CA LEU A 52 0.76 -7.31 -6.81
C LEU A 52 0.67 -7.03 -5.31
N LEU A 53 0.99 -5.80 -4.90
CA LEU A 53 0.87 -5.38 -3.50
C LEU A 53 -0.61 -5.25 -3.07
N PRO A 54 -0.95 -5.73 -1.86
CA PRO A 54 -2.30 -5.58 -1.33
C PRO A 54 -2.61 -4.12 -0.98
N ARG A 55 -3.90 -3.75 -1.10
CA ARG A 55 -4.43 -2.41 -0.80
C ARG A 55 -3.99 -1.85 0.55
N ARG A 56 -3.86 -2.70 1.59
CA ARG A 56 -3.44 -2.30 2.94
C ARG A 56 -2.05 -1.65 2.97
N ILE A 57 -1.19 -2.02 2.04
CA ILE A 57 0.17 -1.49 1.92
C ILE A 57 0.13 -0.18 1.12
N THR A 58 -0.52 -0.20 -0.05
CA THR A 58 -0.53 0.93 -1.00
C THR A 58 -1.50 2.06 -0.65
N GLY A 59 -2.52 1.82 0.18
CA GLY A 59 -3.50 2.83 0.58
C GLY A 59 -4.52 3.20 -0.51
N THR A 60 -4.57 2.46 -1.62
CA THR A 60 -5.48 2.72 -2.74
C THR A 60 -6.96 2.50 -2.35
N SER A 61 -7.91 3.04 -3.10
CA SER A 61 -9.33 2.68 -2.93
C SER A 61 -9.61 1.32 -3.57
N LEU A 62 -10.68 0.63 -3.15
CA LEU A 62 -11.07 -0.65 -3.74
C LEU A 62 -11.29 -0.56 -5.26
N LYS A 63 -11.96 0.50 -5.72
CA LYS A 63 -12.22 0.76 -7.15
C LYS A 63 -10.92 0.89 -7.93
N PHE A 64 -9.95 1.65 -7.43
CA PHE A 64 -8.67 1.82 -8.10
C PHE A 64 -7.81 0.56 -8.01
N GLN A 65 -7.83 -0.17 -6.89
CA GLN A 65 -7.10 -1.43 -6.77
C GLN A 65 -7.54 -2.47 -7.81
N ARG A 66 -8.84 -2.61 -8.07
CA ARG A 66 -9.36 -3.51 -9.12
C ARG A 66 -8.85 -3.11 -10.50
N ARG A 67 -8.79 -1.81 -10.79
CA ARG A 67 -8.31 -1.28 -12.08
C ARG A 67 -6.81 -1.45 -12.25
N VAL A 68 -6.02 -1.21 -11.21
CA VAL A 68 -4.58 -1.51 -11.19
C VAL A 68 -4.36 -3.00 -11.45
N ALA A 69 -5.11 -3.88 -10.78
CA ALA A 69 -4.98 -5.33 -11.00
C ALA A 69 -5.27 -5.73 -12.45
N GLN A 70 -6.31 -5.15 -13.08
CA GLN A 70 -6.60 -5.38 -14.50
C GLN A 70 -5.50 -4.83 -15.42
N ALA A 71 -4.97 -3.64 -15.13
CA ALA A 71 -3.88 -3.06 -15.90
C ALA A 71 -2.60 -3.89 -15.80
N VAL A 72 -2.22 -4.33 -14.60
CA VAL A 72 -1.06 -5.21 -14.37
C VAL A 72 -1.22 -6.54 -15.09
N LYS A 73 -2.40 -7.17 -15.04
CA LYS A 73 -2.66 -8.41 -15.79
C LYS A 73 -2.49 -8.21 -17.30
N ARG A 74 -3.06 -7.15 -17.85
CA ARG A 74 -2.89 -6.79 -19.27
C ARG A 74 -1.43 -6.55 -19.64
N ALA A 75 -0.70 -5.79 -18.82
CA ALA A 75 0.72 -5.55 -19.02
C ALA A 75 1.56 -6.83 -18.99
N ARG A 76 1.21 -7.81 -18.14
CA ARG A 76 1.87 -9.12 -18.12
C ARG A 76 1.60 -9.96 -19.37
N HIS A 77 0.36 -9.95 -19.87
CA HIS A 77 0.03 -10.63 -21.13
C HIS A 77 0.78 -10.07 -22.33
N LEU A 78 1.09 -8.76 -22.31
CA LEU A 78 1.87 -8.08 -23.35
C LEU A 78 3.39 -8.12 -23.09
N ALA A 79 3.85 -8.92 -22.14
CA ALA A 79 5.26 -9.04 -21.74
C ALA A 79 5.93 -7.72 -21.28
N LEU A 80 5.16 -6.68 -20.94
CA LEU A 80 5.69 -5.43 -20.36
C LEU A 80 6.10 -5.60 -18.89
N LEU A 81 5.48 -6.55 -18.19
CA LEU A 81 5.81 -6.92 -16.82
C LEU A 81 5.95 -8.45 -16.73
N PRO A 82 6.98 -8.96 -16.04
CA PRO A 82 7.14 -10.38 -15.79
C PRO A 82 6.11 -10.93 -14.79
N TYR A 83 5.87 -12.23 -14.86
CA TYR A 83 5.01 -12.97 -13.92
C TYR A 83 5.74 -13.32 -12.63
N VAL A 84 7.02 -13.69 -12.73
CA VAL A 84 7.89 -14.10 -11.64
C VAL A 84 9.26 -13.46 -11.85
N THR A 85 9.81 -12.89 -10.80
CA THR A 85 11.16 -12.31 -10.74
C THR A 85 11.67 -12.45 -9.32
N ASP A 86 12.97 -12.24 -9.11
CA ASP A 86 13.54 -12.13 -7.77
C ASP A 86 14.02 -10.69 -7.46
N LEU A 87 14.31 -9.87 -8.48
CA LEU A 87 14.90 -8.53 -8.34
C LEU A 87 14.25 -7.49 -9.29
N MET A 88 12.99 -7.10 -9.04
CA MET A 88 12.30 -6.06 -9.85
C MET A 88 12.52 -4.60 -9.40
N LYS A 89 13.27 -4.37 -8.32
CA LYS A 89 13.51 -3.04 -7.74
C LYS A 89 14.98 -2.81 -7.49
#